data_AF-A0A7Y9MP90-F1
#
_entry.id   AF-A0A7Y9MP90-F1
#
_cell.length_a   1.000
_cell.length_b   1.000
_cell.length_c   1.000
_cell.angle_alpha   90.00
_cell.angle_beta   90.00
_cell.angle_gamma   90.00
#
_symmetry.space_group_name_H-M   'P 1'
#
loop_
_entity.id
_entity.type
_entity.pdbx_description
1 polymer ?
#
loop_
_entity_poly.entity_id
_entity_poly.type
_entity_poly.pdbx_seq_one_letter_code
_entity_poly.pdbx_strand_id
1 'polypeptide(L)'
;MSDSYNMDRRPPCCAADQPCPNPCAQAHARHVIDNHVDLHGPWAGWCLAGRDLVAPSGEHIPERRLRGLLWRADATDLRDAARNRNLARKARQQSMVKVVVVDLASWRGRHFGSIAG
;
A
#
# COMPACT_ATOMS: atom_id res chain seq x y z
N MET A 1 35.32 8.46 -43.65
CA MET A 1 34.67 7.36 -42.91
C MET A 1 33.28 7.84 -42.56
N SER A 2 32.26 7.29 -43.22
CA SER A 2 30.87 7.52 -42.82
C SER A 2 30.37 6.20 -42.28
N ASP A 3 30.39 6.07 -40.96
CA ASP A 3 29.78 4.94 -40.27
C ASP A 3 28.37 5.35 -39.90
N SER A 4 27.38 4.59 -40.37
CA SER A 4 25.99 4.77 -39.94
C SER A 4 25.35 3.41 -39.68
N TYR A 5 25.58 2.91 -38.47
CA TYR A 5 24.64 2.00 -37.83
C TYR A 5 23.39 2.78 -37.42
N ASN A 6 22.25 2.30 -37.92
CA ASN A 6 20.89 2.78 -37.68
C ASN A 6 20.42 2.48 -36.24
N MET A 7 19.87 3.48 -35.54
CA MET A 7 18.91 3.38 -34.42
C MET A 7 18.36 4.78 -34.10
N ASP A 8 17.52 5.37 -34.96
CA ASP A 8 16.88 6.64 -34.60
C ASP A 8 15.84 6.40 -33.49
N ARG A 9 16.27 6.48 -32.22
CA ARG A 9 15.45 6.50 -30.99
C ARG A 9 14.62 7.79 -30.87
N ARG A 10 14.24 8.38 -32.00
CA ARG A 10 13.51 9.64 -32.04
C ARG A 10 12.06 9.34 -31.65
N PRO A 11 11.48 10.12 -30.72
CA PRO A 11 10.06 9.97 -30.42
C PRO A 11 9.24 10.18 -31.70
N PRO A 12 8.10 9.49 -31.87
CA PRO A 12 7.39 9.35 -33.14
C PRO A 12 6.95 10.69 -33.76
N CYS A 13 6.86 11.71 -32.93
CA CYS A 13 6.56 13.07 -33.31
C CYS A 13 7.74 13.85 -33.88
N CYS A 14 8.95 13.30 -33.81
CA CYS A 14 10.23 13.93 -34.13
C CYS A 14 10.76 13.37 -35.45
N ALA A 15 10.37 14.00 -36.56
CA ALA A 15 10.75 13.58 -37.91
C ALA A 15 12.27 13.69 -38.15
N ALA A 16 12.81 12.88 -39.08
CA ALA A 16 14.24 12.76 -39.33
C ALA A 16 14.91 14.07 -39.81
N ASP A 17 14.13 14.90 -40.51
CA ASP A 17 14.49 16.19 -41.13
C ASP A 17 14.23 17.41 -40.24
N GLN A 18 13.56 17.22 -39.10
CA GLN A 18 13.32 18.28 -38.13
C GLN A 18 14.35 18.25 -37.00
N PRO A 19 14.70 19.42 -36.44
CA PRO A 19 15.50 19.47 -35.24
C PRO A 19 14.75 18.82 -34.07
N CYS A 20 15.42 17.91 -33.36
CA CYS A 20 14.91 17.22 -32.17
C CYS A 20 15.69 17.65 -30.90
N PRO A 21 15.03 17.74 -29.74
CA PRO A 21 13.62 17.37 -29.48
C PRO A 21 12.62 18.47 -29.86
N ASN A 22 11.56 18.12 -30.60
CA ASN A 22 10.46 19.03 -30.91
C ASN A 22 9.35 19.04 -29.82
N PRO A 23 8.33 19.92 -29.88
CA PRO A 23 7.41 20.12 -28.76
C PRO A 23 6.65 18.85 -28.32
N CYS A 24 6.23 18.04 -29.27
CA CYS A 24 5.55 16.80 -28.96
C CYS A 24 6.53 15.76 -28.38
N ALA A 25 7.79 15.76 -28.82
CA ALA A 25 8.84 14.91 -28.26
C ALA A 25 9.13 15.25 -26.80
N GLN A 26 9.09 16.54 -26.47
CA GLN A 26 9.28 17.03 -25.11
C GLN A 26 8.08 16.75 -24.21
N ALA A 27 6.84 16.96 -24.69
CA ALA A 27 5.63 16.59 -23.93
C ALA A 27 5.56 15.08 -23.69
N HIS A 28 5.93 14.29 -24.69
CA HIS A 28 6.10 12.85 -24.60
C HIS A 28 7.18 12.49 -23.58
N ALA A 29 8.35 13.14 -23.57
CA ALA A 29 9.39 12.90 -22.58
C ALA A 29 9.00 13.29 -21.15
N ARG A 30 8.31 14.42 -20.94
CA ARG A 30 7.85 14.87 -19.62
C ARG A 30 6.79 13.93 -19.03
N HIS A 31 5.85 13.52 -19.86
CA HIS A 31 4.88 12.50 -19.52
C HIS A 31 5.58 11.16 -19.19
N VAL A 32 6.63 10.80 -19.94
CA VAL A 32 7.35 9.51 -19.85
C VAL A 32 8.41 9.45 -18.74
N ILE A 33 9.05 10.56 -18.35
CA ILE A 33 10.14 10.61 -17.34
C ILE A 33 9.60 11.05 -15.98
N ASP A 34 8.70 12.03 -15.98
CA ASP A 34 8.24 12.68 -14.76
C ASP A 34 6.80 12.30 -14.41
N ASN A 35 6.19 11.38 -15.17
CA ASN A 35 4.80 10.96 -15.00
C ASN A 35 3.83 12.16 -15.02
N HIS A 36 4.10 13.10 -15.93
CA HIS A 36 3.40 14.37 -16.02
C HIS A 36 2.12 14.21 -16.85
N VAL A 37 0.96 14.29 -16.20
CA VAL A 37 -0.35 14.11 -16.86
C VAL A 37 -1.25 15.29 -16.55
N ASP A 38 -1.93 15.81 -17.58
CA ASP A 38 -2.95 16.83 -17.42
C ASP A 38 -4.32 16.15 -17.22
N LEU A 39 -5.06 16.51 -16.16
CA LEU A 39 -6.43 16.04 -15.98
C LEU A 39 -7.39 16.83 -16.86
N HIS A 40 -8.13 16.11 -17.71
CA HIS A 40 -9.02 16.71 -18.72
C HIS A 40 -10.53 16.46 -18.48
N GLY A 41 -10.94 15.89 -17.34
CA GLY A 41 -12.35 15.58 -17.02
C GLY A 41 -12.54 14.82 -15.70
N PRO A 42 -13.78 14.67 -15.18
CA PRO A 42 -14.03 14.46 -13.75
C PRO A 42 -13.54 13.10 -13.32
N TRP A 43 -12.39 13.12 -12.69
CA TRP A 43 -11.80 12.06 -11.88
C TRP A 43 -12.74 11.91 -10.67
N ALA A 44 -13.99 11.44 -10.84
CA ALA A 44 -15.14 11.65 -9.95
C ALA A 44 -15.47 13.13 -9.58
N GLY A 45 -14.96 14.10 -10.34
CA GLY A 45 -14.98 15.53 -10.01
C GLY A 45 -13.69 16.01 -9.35
N TRP A 46 -12.76 15.09 -9.16
CA TRP A 46 -11.41 15.42 -8.77
C TRP A 46 -10.64 16.00 -9.94
N CYS A 47 -9.73 16.89 -9.61
CA CYS A 47 -8.92 17.60 -10.57
C CYS A 47 -7.51 17.79 -9.97
N LEU A 48 -6.52 17.80 -10.84
CA LEU A 48 -5.17 18.19 -10.50
C LEU A 48 -5.24 19.71 -10.53
N ALA A 49 -5.42 20.30 -9.36
CA ALA A 49 -5.36 21.74 -9.22
C ALA A 49 -3.97 22.08 -8.69
N GLY A 50 -3.04 22.22 -9.62
CA GLY A 50 -1.63 22.39 -9.30
C GLY A 50 -1.05 21.13 -8.68
N ARG A 51 -0.39 21.28 -7.53
CA ARG A 51 0.28 20.18 -6.80
C ARG A 51 -0.67 19.33 -5.94
N ASP A 52 -1.89 19.83 -5.77
CA ASP A 52 -2.85 19.27 -4.86
C ASP A 52 -3.87 18.49 -5.66
N LEU A 53 -4.24 17.36 -5.10
CA LEU A 53 -5.32 16.59 -5.61
C LEU A 53 -6.62 17.17 -5.02
N VAL A 54 -7.47 17.75 -5.85
CA VAL A 54 -8.72 18.40 -5.39
C VAL A 54 -9.85 17.42 -5.55
N ALA A 55 -10.65 17.27 -4.50
CA ALA A 55 -11.82 16.42 -4.48
C ALA A 55 -13.04 17.09 -5.13
N PRO A 56 -14.09 16.32 -5.46
CA PRO A 56 -15.31 16.82 -6.09
C PRO A 56 -16.07 17.79 -5.17
N SER A 57 -15.88 17.62 -3.86
CA SER A 57 -16.36 18.50 -2.80
C SER A 57 -15.63 19.85 -2.75
N GLY A 58 -14.58 20.04 -3.56
CA GLY A 58 -13.68 21.19 -3.50
C GLY A 58 -12.60 21.07 -2.42
N GLU A 59 -12.48 19.91 -1.76
CA GLU A 59 -11.43 19.71 -0.77
C GLU A 59 -10.05 19.56 -1.42
N HIS A 60 -9.08 20.32 -0.95
CA HIS A 60 -7.69 20.19 -1.38
C HIS A 60 -6.93 19.14 -0.57
N ILE A 61 -6.31 18.20 -1.26
CA ILE A 61 -5.47 17.16 -0.68
C ILE A 61 -4.02 17.40 -1.12
N PRO A 62 -3.22 18.07 -0.28
CA PRO A 62 -1.81 18.24 -0.57
C PRO A 62 -1.06 16.92 -0.44
N GLU A 63 0.04 16.78 -1.18
CA GLU A 63 0.86 15.57 -1.23
C GLU A 63 1.27 15.03 0.16
N ARG A 64 1.62 15.90 1.11
CA ARG A 64 1.93 15.49 2.49
C ARG A 64 0.71 14.95 3.24
N ARG A 65 -0.46 15.53 3.00
CA ARG A 65 -1.72 15.04 3.57
C ARG A 65 -2.10 13.74 2.91
N LEU A 66 -1.92 13.60 1.60
CA LEU A 66 -2.09 12.36 0.87
C LEU A 66 -1.18 11.28 1.45
N ARG A 67 0.12 11.55 1.63
CA ARG A 67 1.06 10.65 2.32
C ARG A 67 0.57 10.26 3.70
N GLY A 68 0.10 11.21 4.50
CA GLY A 68 -0.43 10.95 5.83
C GLY A 68 -1.72 10.14 5.84
N LEU A 69 -2.61 10.35 4.85
CA LEU A 69 -3.84 9.58 4.66
C LEU A 69 -3.51 8.15 4.25
N LEU A 70 -2.58 7.98 3.31
CA LEU A 70 -2.08 6.67 2.89
C LEU A 70 -1.44 5.93 4.07
N TRP A 71 -0.57 6.60 4.82
CA TRP A 71 0.02 6.02 6.03
C TRP A 71 -1.04 5.60 7.06
N ARG A 72 -2.07 6.41 7.29
CA ARG A 72 -3.15 6.06 8.23
C ARG A 72 -3.98 4.87 7.75
N ALA A 73 -4.25 4.79 6.45
CA ALA A 73 -4.93 3.64 5.85
C ALA A 73 -4.11 2.36 6.10
N ASP A 74 -2.82 2.40 5.74
CA ASP A 74 -1.89 1.28 5.94
C ASP A 74 -1.83 0.85 7.42
N ALA A 75 -1.70 1.81 8.33
CA ALA A 75 -1.64 1.54 9.76
C ALA A 75 -2.94 0.91 10.30
N THR A 76 -4.09 1.34 9.79
CA THR A 76 -5.40 0.80 10.17
C THR A 76 -5.52 -0.66 9.72
N ASP A 77 -5.12 -0.94 8.48
CA ASP A 77 -5.15 -2.28 7.91
C ASP A 77 -4.24 -3.24 8.69
N LEU A 78 -3.02 -2.79 9.04
CA LEU A 78 -2.09 -3.56 9.87
C LEU A 78 -2.70 -3.92 11.23
N ARG A 79 -3.34 -2.94 11.88
CA ARG A 79 -3.96 -3.10 13.19
C ARG A 79 -5.11 -4.10 13.13
N ASP A 80 -5.99 -3.97 12.13
CA ASP A 80 -7.18 -4.80 12.00
C ASP A 80 -6.79 -6.24 11.63
N ALA A 81 -5.76 -6.43 10.81
CA ALA A 81 -5.17 -7.74 10.55
C ALA A 81 -4.62 -8.39 11.83
N ALA A 82 -3.88 -7.64 12.65
CA ALA A 82 -3.37 -8.13 13.92
C ALA A 82 -4.50 -8.53 14.89
N ARG A 83 -5.57 -7.73 14.94
CA ARG A 83 -6.77 -8.02 15.73
C ARG A 83 -7.42 -9.33 15.28
N ASN A 84 -7.64 -9.51 13.98
CA ASN A 84 -8.28 -10.71 13.42
C ASN A 84 -7.45 -11.98 13.70
N ARG A 85 -6.12 -11.90 13.57
CA ARG A 85 -5.23 -13.02 13.95
C ARG A 85 -5.35 -13.38 15.42
N ASN A 86 -5.41 -12.39 16.30
CA ASN A 86 -5.58 -12.61 17.72
C ASN A 86 -6.93 -13.22 18.06
N LEU A 87 -8.01 -12.78 17.40
CA LEU A 87 -9.34 -13.38 17.56
C LEU A 87 -9.35 -14.84 17.12
N ALA A 88 -8.80 -15.16 15.95
CA ALA A 88 -8.71 -16.53 15.46
C ALA A 88 -7.87 -17.43 16.39
N ARG A 89 -6.74 -16.92 16.89
CA ARG A 89 -5.91 -17.62 17.88
C ARG A 89 -6.68 -17.90 19.16
N LYS A 90 -7.37 -16.88 19.70
CA LYS A 90 -8.18 -17.03 20.92
C LYS A 90 -9.33 -18.01 20.72
N ALA A 91 -10.02 -17.97 19.58
CA ALA A 91 -11.08 -18.93 19.27
C ALA A 91 -10.56 -20.38 19.30
N ARG A 92 -9.40 -20.64 18.67
CA ARG A 92 -8.74 -21.97 18.71
C ARG A 92 -8.31 -22.38 20.12
N GLN A 93 -7.83 -21.44 20.93
CA GLN A 93 -7.41 -21.71 22.31
C GLN A 93 -8.61 -21.98 23.23
N GLN A 94 -9.68 -21.19 23.11
CA GLN A 94 -10.91 -21.37 23.87
C GLN A 94 -11.62 -22.69 23.52
N SER A 95 -11.53 -23.16 22.28
CA SER A 95 -12.09 -24.46 21.88
C SER A 95 -11.36 -25.69 22.45
N MET A 96 -10.13 -25.55 22.98
CA MET A 96 -9.32 -26.69 23.45
C MET A 96 -9.20 -26.80 24.98
N VAL A 97 -10.05 -26.14 25.76
CA VAL A 97 -9.99 -26.24 27.23
C VAL A 97 -10.76 -27.48 27.70
N LYS A 98 -10.05 -28.57 28.00
CA LYS A 98 -10.61 -29.72 28.72
C LYS A 98 -10.60 -29.44 30.22
N VAL A 99 -11.75 -29.05 30.78
CA VAL A 99 -11.92 -28.94 32.24
C VAL A 99 -12.08 -30.35 32.80
N VAL A 100 -11.14 -30.77 33.64
CA VAL A 100 -11.22 -32.04 34.38
C VAL A 100 -11.43 -31.70 35.86
N VAL A 101 -12.58 -32.09 36.40
CA VAL A 101 -12.82 -32.05 37.85
C VAL A 101 -12.21 -33.31 38.45
N VAL A 102 -11.31 -33.15 39.40
CA VAL A 102 -10.65 -34.24 40.13
C VAL A 102 -10.78 -34.01 41.63
N ASP A 103 -10.88 -35.12 42.36
CA ASP A 103 -10.77 -35.11 43.81
C ASP A 103 -9.40 -34.58 44.25
N LEU A 104 -9.41 -33.57 45.12
CA LEU A 104 -8.22 -32.80 45.49
C LEU A 104 -7.23 -33.64 46.30
N ALA A 105 -7.74 -34.56 47.15
CA ALA A 105 -6.91 -35.44 47.97
C ALA A 105 -6.11 -36.41 47.09
N SER A 106 -6.78 -37.03 46.12
CA SER A 106 -6.18 -37.95 45.14
C SER A 106 -5.14 -37.27 44.24
N TRP A 107 -5.37 -36.01 43.85
CA TRP A 107 -4.42 -35.25 43.03
C TRP A 107 -3.17 -34.85 43.81
N ARG A 108 -3.33 -34.36 45.05
CA ARG A 108 -2.20 -33.97 45.91
C ARG A 108 -1.29 -35.14 46.24
N GLY A 109 -1.86 -36.29 46.61
CA GLY A 109 -1.07 -37.49 46.93
C GLY A 109 -0.23 -37.99 45.75
N ARG A 110 -0.72 -37.84 44.51
CA ARG A 110 0.02 -38.24 43.29
C ARG A 110 1.15 -37.29 42.90
N HIS A 111 1.00 -35.98 43.14
CA HIS A 111 1.95 -34.97 42.64
C HIS A 111 2.98 -34.51 43.67
N PHE A 112 2.62 -34.45 44.94
CA PHE A 112 3.50 -33.95 46.00
C PHE A 112 3.90 -35.04 46.99
N GLY A 113 3.45 -36.28 46.76
CA GLY A 113 3.56 -37.36 47.71
C GLY A 113 2.65 -37.15 48.92
N SER A 114 2.59 -38.17 49.77
CA SER A 114 2.05 -38.01 51.11
C SER A 114 3.16 -37.43 51.98
N ILE A 115 2.96 -36.24 52.55
CA ILE A 115 3.75 -35.83 53.71
C ILE A 115 3.39 -36.83 54.80
N ALA A 116 4.29 -37.79 55.02
CA ALA A 116 4.22 -38.68 56.16
C ALA A 116 4.49 -37.84 57.41
N GLY A 117 3.44 -37.66 58.20
CA GLY A 117 3.49 -37.17 59.58
C GLY A 117 2.87 -38.23 60.47
#